data_AF-H2YHD0-F1
#
_entry.id   AF-H2YHD0-F1
#
_cell.length_a   1.000
_cell.length_b   1.000
_cell.length_c   1.000
_cell.angle_alpha   90.00
_cell.angle_beta   90.00
_cell.angle_gamma   90.00
#
_symmetry.space_group_name_H-M   'P 1'
#
loop_
_entity.id
_entity.type
_entity.pdbx_description
1 polymer ?
#
loop_
_entity_poly.entity_id
_entity_poly.type
_entity_poly.pdbx_seq_one_letter_code
_entity_poly.pdbx_strand_id
1 'polypeptide(L)'
;MKTPVIYWKLFVLLVSLGKVYSQTTNNFPLVNVNDSSAGIDVGTQKTYTTRVRLIATTPSSTFVPSVFQNDAVNFYQQTLGGSYAAVTGVVGTSGTSSTGQLIVDVVYNVLYSFTAMQNVGITDNQVTTEIGTYQAVIDGINDFGTTLKNFYVFETDSSVFVFSGSSICSAPGTNCTANTVCNETLSGVTVMCISACKKGYCQNNGTCEQASSATGPTCTCLSTADVWFLGTTCQTRVELWMVIVAAVLGFLLILAAIILACCCYVTKRRKKEKESGLYLTSEKTTTYTNKGYLDTEHGQITKVDAVPR
;
A
#
# COMPACT_ATOMS: atom_id res chain seq x y z
N MET A 1 18.20 36.28 41.47
CA MET A 1 17.04 36.40 40.58
C MET A 1 17.52 36.68 39.17
N LYS A 2 17.63 35.66 38.31
CA LYS A 2 17.94 35.80 36.88
C LYS A 2 17.25 34.68 36.12
N THR A 3 16.15 35.03 35.44
CA THR A 3 15.59 34.50 34.17
C THR A 3 14.18 35.10 34.08
N PRO A 4 13.72 35.60 32.90
CA PRO A 4 13.66 34.79 31.69
C PRO A 4 13.88 35.54 30.35
N VAL A 5 14.82 35.08 29.52
CA VAL A 5 14.97 35.51 28.11
C VAL A 5 14.69 34.35 27.13
N ILE A 6 14.31 33.18 27.65
CA ILE A 6 14.21 31.95 26.84
C ILE A 6 12.85 31.81 26.12
N TYR A 7 11.80 32.51 26.55
CA TYR A 7 10.46 32.36 25.95
C TYR A 7 10.26 33.09 24.61
N TRP A 8 11.08 34.09 24.27
CA TRP A 8 10.89 34.86 23.03
C TRP A 8 11.31 34.08 21.77
N LYS A 9 12.29 33.17 21.87
CA LYS A 9 12.79 32.44 20.69
C LYS A 9 11.87 31.32 20.20
N LEU A 10 10.97 30.81 21.04
CA LEU A 10 9.99 29.79 20.63
C LEU A 10 8.76 30.37 19.92
N PHE A 11 8.44 31.65 20.14
CA PHE A 11 7.29 32.30 19.51
C PHE A 11 7.55 32.77 18.07
N VAL A 12 8.83 33.01 17.72
CA VAL A 12 9.23 33.47 16.37
C VAL A 12 9.24 32.33 15.34
N LEU A 13 9.22 31.06 15.78
CA LEU A 13 9.19 29.89 14.88
C LEU A 13 7.79 29.56 14.34
N LEU A 14 6.73 30.21 14.83
CA LEU A 14 5.34 29.95 14.41
C LEU A 14 4.78 30.95 13.37
N VAL A 15 5.54 31.98 12.96
CA VAL A 15 4.99 33.10 12.16
C VAL A 15 5.59 33.20 10.75
N SER A 16 6.45 32.28 10.31
CA SER A 16 6.84 32.19 8.90
C SER A 16 5.83 31.35 8.09
N LEU A 17 4.55 31.72 8.17
CA LEU A 17 3.55 31.32 7.18
C LEU A 17 3.82 32.15 5.91
N GLY A 18 4.82 31.72 5.15
CA GLY A 18 5.00 32.18 3.78
C GLY A 18 3.69 31.95 3.03
N LYS A 19 3.10 33.01 2.50
CA LYS A 19 1.97 32.92 1.59
C LYS A 19 2.39 32.11 0.37
N VAL A 20 2.08 30.82 0.37
CA VAL A 20 2.15 30.00 -0.84
C VAL A 20 0.99 30.45 -1.71
N TYR A 21 1.30 31.21 -2.76
CA TYR A 21 0.33 31.56 -3.78
C TYR A 21 -0.13 30.27 -4.45
N SER A 22 -1.39 29.89 -4.21
CA SER A 22 -2.06 28.82 -4.94
C SER A 22 -2.25 29.29 -6.38
N GLN A 23 -1.48 28.72 -7.32
CA GLN A 23 -1.71 28.94 -8.75
C GLN A 23 -2.94 28.14 -9.17
N THR A 24 -4.10 28.79 -9.05
CA THR A 24 -5.39 28.32 -9.58
C THR A 24 -5.48 28.58 -11.08
N THR A 25 -4.69 27.85 -11.88
CA THR A 25 -5.01 27.69 -13.30
C THR A 25 -5.32 26.22 -13.52
N ASN A 26 -6.59 25.91 -13.77
CA ASN A 26 -7.17 24.57 -13.89
C ASN A 26 -6.66 23.75 -15.11
N ASN A 27 -5.48 24.06 -15.64
CA ASN A 27 -4.80 23.23 -16.64
C ASN A 27 -3.78 22.35 -15.91
N PHE A 28 -4.27 21.28 -15.30
CA PHE A 28 -3.43 20.21 -14.76
C PHE A 28 -3.77 18.87 -15.42
N PRO A 29 -2.78 17.98 -15.58
CA PRO A 29 -1.44 18.07 -15.00
C PRO A 29 -0.38 18.74 -15.92
N LEU A 30 0.62 19.44 -15.34
CA LEU A 30 1.81 19.94 -16.06
C LEU A 30 2.76 18.75 -16.31
N VAL A 31 2.38 17.91 -17.26
CA VAL A 31 3.16 16.73 -17.65
C VAL A 31 3.78 16.99 -19.01
N ASN A 32 5.08 17.21 -19.03
CA ASN A 32 5.86 17.37 -20.28
C ASN A 32 6.45 16.04 -20.77
N VAL A 33 6.08 14.92 -20.13
CA VAL A 33 6.54 13.59 -20.50
C VAL A 33 5.58 12.99 -21.54
N ASN A 34 6.11 12.80 -22.75
CA ASN A 34 5.39 12.10 -23.82
C ASN A 34 5.26 10.62 -23.49
N ASP A 35 4.15 10.03 -23.93
CA ASP A 35 3.97 8.58 -23.85
C ASP A 35 4.91 7.90 -24.85
N SER A 36 5.45 6.76 -24.46
CA SER A 36 6.41 6.00 -25.27
C SER A 36 6.05 4.52 -25.26
N SER A 37 6.41 3.78 -26.30
CA SER A 37 6.23 2.33 -26.30
C SER A 37 7.11 1.69 -25.23
N ALA A 38 6.58 0.71 -24.50
CA ALA A 38 7.39 -0.07 -23.58
C ALA A 38 8.38 -0.94 -24.36
N GLY A 39 9.61 -1.07 -23.86
CA GLY A 39 10.51 -2.09 -24.40
C GLY A 39 10.03 -3.45 -23.91
N ILE A 40 9.82 -4.38 -24.85
CA ILE A 40 9.25 -5.71 -24.58
C ILE A 40 10.12 -6.73 -25.30
N ASP A 41 10.49 -7.79 -24.58
CA ASP A 41 11.33 -8.85 -25.14
C ASP A 41 10.61 -9.62 -26.26
N VAL A 42 11.36 -10.00 -27.28
CA VAL A 42 10.85 -10.68 -28.49
C VAL A 42 10.11 -11.99 -28.20
N GLY A 43 10.36 -12.63 -27.06
CA GLY A 43 9.72 -13.86 -26.61
C GLY A 43 8.49 -13.68 -25.72
N THR A 44 8.10 -12.44 -25.40
CA THR A 44 6.98 -12.16 -24.51
C THR A 44 5.68 -12.68 -25.11
N GLN A 45 4.94 -13.47 -24.32
CA GLN A 45 3.62 -13.98 -24.69
C GLN A 45 2.53 -13.26 -23.90
N LYS A 46 1.41 -13.00 -24.56
CA LYS A 46 0.18 -12.55 -23.92
C LYS A 46 -0.80 -13.70 -23.83
N THR A 47 -1.32 -13.94 -22.64
CA THR A 47 -2.31 -14.99 -22.39
C THR A 47 -3.68 -14.35 -22.26
N TYR A 48 -4.62 -14.74 -23.11
CA TYR A 48 -6.03 -14.42 -22.93
C TYR A 48 -6.75 -15.63 -22.33
N THR A 49 -7.41 -15.43 -21.21
CA THR A 49 -8.27 -16.44 -20.59
C THR A 49 -9.70 -16.19 -21.04
N THR A 50 -10.31 -17.24 -21.59
CA THR A 50 -11.68 -17.19 -22.09
C THR A 50 -12.53 -18.23 -21.38
N ARG A 51 -13.75 -17.83 -21.00
CA ARG A 51 -14.79 -18.72 -20.50
C ARG A 51 -15.98 -18.68 -21.45
N VAL A 52 -16.44 -19.86 -21.85
CA VAL A 52 -17.66 -20.07 -22.64
C VAL A 52 -18.50 -21.16 -21.99
N ARG A 53 -19.79 -21.19 -22.30
CA ARG A 53 -20.69 -22.26 -21.88
C ARG A 53 -21.23 -22.99 -23.09
N LEU A 54 -21.13 -24.31 -23.02
CA LEU A 54 -21.66 -25.23 -24.02
C LEU A 54 -22.86 -25.95 -23.44
N ILE A 55 -23.88 -26.16 -24.26
CA ILE A 55 -25.07 -26.96 -23.98
C ILE A 55 -25.03 -28.16 -24.91
N ALA A 56 -25.05 -29.35 -24.33
CA ALA A 56 -25.09 -30.58 -25.09
C ALA A 56 -26.37 -30.70 -25.93
N THR A 57 -26.22 -31.07 -27.20
CA THR A 57 -27.36 -31.41 -28.07
C THR A 57 -27.97 -32.76 -27.69
N THR A 58 -27.16 -33.66 -27.12
CA THR A 58 -27.60 -34.99 -26.67
C THR A 58 -27.20 -35.26 -25.21
N PRO A 59 -28.07 -35.87 -24.39
CA PRO A 59 -27.79 -36.14 -22.97
C PRO A 59 -26.59 -37.07 -22.71
N SER A 60 -26.20 -37.88 -23.70
CA SER A 60 -25.09 -38.83 -23.60
C SER A 60 -23.75 -38.28 -24.12
N SER A 61 -23.70 -37.00 -24.48
CA SER A 61 -22.45 -36.38 -24.91
C SER A 61 -21.47 -36.25 -23.73
N THR A 62 -20.19 -36.50 -24.01
CA THR A 62 -19.11 -36.28 -23.04
C THR A 62 -18.19 -35.22 -23.61
N PHE A 63 -17.85 -34.22 -22.80
CA PHE A 63 -16.95 -33.17 -23.24
C PHE A 63 -15.56 -33.74 -23.51
N VAL A 64 -15.01 -33.49 -24.70
CA VAL A 64 -13.67 -33.93 -25.10
C VAL A 64 -12.80 -32.69 -25.29
N PRO A 65 -11.90 -32.37 -24.33
CA PRO A 65 -11.09 -31.16 -24.38
C PRO A 65 -10.26 -30.98 -25.65
N SER A 66 -9.73 -32.07 -26.21
CA SER A 66 -8.91 -32.02 -27.43
C SER A 66 -9.70 -31.63 -28.68
N VAL A 67 -10.98 -32.03 -28.77
CA VAL A 67 -11.85 -31.63 -29.88
C VAL A 67 -12.12 -30.13 -29.82
N PHE A 68 -12.48 -29.63 -28.64
CA PHE A 68 -12.66 -28.19 -28.41
C PHE A 68 -11.37 -27.41 -28.70
N GLN A 69 -10.23 -27.91 -28.21
CA GLN A 69 -8.93 -27.27 -28.40
C GLN A 69 -8.58 -27.13 -29.88
N ASN A 70 -8.78 -28.17 -30.70
CA ASN A 70 -8.48 -28.12 -32.14
C ASN A 70 -9.35 -27.08 -32.86
N ASP A 71 -10.66 -27.06 -32.60
CA ASP A 71 -11.57 -26.10 -33.21
C ASP A 71 -11.24 -24.66 -32.77
N ALA A 72 -10.90 -24.46 -31.49
CA ALA A 72 -10.44 -23.16 -30.98
C ALA A 72 -9.10 -22.72 -31.60
N VAL A 73 -8.10 -23.61 -31.73
CA VAL A 73 -6.83 -23.30 -32.39
C VAL A 73 -7.05 -22.81 -33.82
N ASN A 74 -7.90 -23.49 -34.57
CA ASN A 74 -8.23 -23.11 -35.94
C ASN A 74 -8.82 -21.70 -35.99
N PHE A 75 -9.78 -21.38 -35.12
CA PHE A 75 -10.33 -20.04 -35.01
C PHE A 75 -9.24 -18.99 -34.73
N TYR A 76 -8.50 -19.12 -33.64
CA TYR A 76 -7.54 -18.09 -33.21
C TYR A 76 -6.36 -17.89 -34.18
N GLN A 77 -5.96 -18.92 -34.93
CA GLN A 77 -4.92 -18.81 -35.96
C GLN A 77 -5.40 -18.15 -37.25
N GLN A 78 -6.68 -18.30 -37.59
CA GLN A 78 -7.27 -17.71 -38.80
C GLN A 78 -7.68 -16.26 -38.59
N THR A 79 -8.17 -15.91 -37.40
CA THR A 79 -8.76 -14.59 -37.13
C THR A 79 -7.73 -13.47 -37.10
N LEU A 80 -6.68 -13.58 -36.28
CA LEU A 80 -5.64 -12.54 -36.16
C LEU A 80 -4.44 -12.77 -37.09
N GLY A 81 -4.57 -13.66 -38.08
CA GLY A 81 -3.57 -13.92 -39.11
C GLY A 81 -2.28 -14.56 -38.60
N GLY A 82 -2.21 -15.90 -38.62
CA GLY A 82 -0.95 -16.65 -38.54
C GLY A 82 -0.87 -17.65 -37.38
N SER A 83 0.20 -18.46 -37.39
CA SER A 83 0.44 -19.53 -36.41
C SER A 83 0.98 -19.03 -35.06
N TYR A 84 0.61 -17.82 -34.64
CA TYR A 84 1.12 -17.17 -33.43
C TYR A 84 0.29 -17.46 -32.18
N ALA A 85 -0.87 -18.11 -32.35
CA ALA A 85 -1.78 -18.49 -31.29
C ALA A 85 -1.62 -19.96 -30.90
N ALA A 86 -1.55 -20.22 -29.60
CA ALA A 86 -1.66 -21.57 -29.03
C ALA A 86 -2.77 -21.62 -27.99
N VAL A 87 -3.72 -22.54 -28.14
CA VAL A 87 -4.75 -22.79 -27.13
C VAL A 87 -4.25 -23.85 -26.17
N THR A 88 -4.32 -23.59 -24.86
CA THR A 88 -3.86 -24.49 -23.80
C THR A 88 -4.80 -24.45 -22.60
N GLY A 89 -4.63 -25.39 -21.66
CA GLY A 89 -5.35 -25.36 -20.39
C GLY A 89 -6.86 -25.47 -20.55
N VAL A 90 -7.34 -26.20 -21.55
CA VAL A 90 -8.78 -26.41 -21.78
C VAL A 90 -9.34 -27.29 -20.66
N VAL A 91 -10.19 -26.70 -19.82
CA VAL A 91 -10.86 -27.38 -18.71
C VAL A 91 -12.36 -27.20 -18.87
N GLY A 92 -13.09 -28.30 -18.99
CA GLY A 92 -14.55 -28.32 -19.00
C GLY A 92 -15.09 -28.74 -17.63
N THR A 93 -15.96 -27.93 -17.04
CA THR A 93 -16.68 -28.27 -15.81
C THR A 93 -18.12 -28.59 -16.16
N SER A 94 -18.50 -29.85 -15.99
CA SER A 94 -19.85 -30.32 -16.28
C SER A 94 -20.83 -29.90 -15.19
N GLY A 95 -22.04 -29.53 -15.60
CA GLY A 95 -23.21 -29.30 -14.77
C GLY A 95 -24.48 -29.72 -15.50
N THR A 96 -25.63 -29.51 -14.88
CA THR A 96 -26.92 -29.85 -15.48
C THR A 96 -27.81 -28.62 -15.51
N SER A 97 -28.39 -28.34 -16.66
CA SER A 97 -29.42 -27.29 -16.82
C SER A 97 -30.70 -27.64 -16.05
N SER A 98 -31.59 -26.67 -15.90
CA SER A 98 -32.94 -26.89 -15.36
C SER A 98 -33.77 -27.85 -16.23
N THR A 99 -33.43 -28.01 -17.51
CA THR A 99 -34.09 -28.92 -18.46
C THR A 99 -33.46 -30.31 -18.50
N GLY A 100 -32.45 -30.59 -17.66
CA GLY A 100 -31.76 -31.89 -17.62
C GLY A 100 -30.69 -32.07 -18.70
N GLN A 101 -30.46 -31.08 -19.56
CA GLN A 101 -29.35 -31.09 -20.52
C GLN A 101 -28.01 -30.90 -19.80
N LEU A 102 -26.97 -31.60 -20.29
CA LEU A 102 -25.59 -31.38 -19.85
C LEU A 102 -25.12 -29.98 -20.27
N ILE A 103 -24.69 -29.20 -19.28
CA ILE A 103 -24.00 -27.93 -19.47
C ILE A 103 -22.52 -28.16 -19.21
N VAL A 104 -21.66 -27.53 -20.00
CA VAL A 104 -20.20 -27.55 -19.78
C VAL A 104 -19.68 -26.11 -19.79
N ASP A 105 -19.17 -25.65 -18.65
CA ASP A 105 -18.42 -24.41 -18.56
C ASP A 105 -16.97 -24.69 -18.96
N VAL A 106 -16.55 -24.18 -20.11
CA VAL A 106 -15.21 -24.38 -20.65
C VAL A 106 -14.37 -23.13 -20.39
N VAL A 107 -13.27 -23.31 -19.67
CA VAL A 107 -12.24 -22.29 -19.46
C VAL A 107 -10.99 -22.72 -20.19
N TYR A 108 -10.37 -21.81 -20.94
CA TYR A 108 -9.15 -22.08 -21.68
C TYR A 108 -8.29 -20.83 -21.81
N ASN A 109 -7.02 -21.04 -22.14
CA ASN A 109 -6.04 -19.97 -22.34
C ASN A 109 -5.59 -19.93 -23.79
N VAL A 110 -5.46 -18.74 -24.35
CA VAL A 110 -4.92 -18.49 -25.68
C VAL A 110 -3.65 -17.67 -25.53
N LEU A 111 -2.53 -18.27 -25.90
CA LEU A 111 -1.21 -17.65 -25.82
C LEU A 111 -0.86 -17.09 -27.20
N TYR A 112 -0.65 -15.78 -27.27
CA TYR A 112 -0.15 -15.10 -28.45
C TYR A 112 1.27 -14.61 -28.25
N SER A 113 2.11 -14.73 -29.29
CA SER A 113 3.36 -13.95 -29.34
C SER A 113 3.02 -12.47 -29.47
N PHE A 114 3.33 -11.70 -28.42
CA PHE A 114 2.99 -10.29 -28.37
C PHE A 114 3.73 -9.48 -29.44
N THR A 115 5.03 -9.74 -29.58
CA THR A 115 5.87 -9.11 -30.60
C THR A 115 5.40 -9.43 -32.02
N ALA A 116 4.92 -10.66 -32.26
CA ALA A 116 4.35 -11.01 -33.56
C ALA A 116 3.08 -10.21 -33.85
N MET A 117 2.17 -10.07 -32.87
CA MET A 117 0.97 -9.24 -33.01
C MET A 117 1.30 -7.76 -33.29
N GLN A 118 2.32 -7.21 -32.61
CA GLN A 118 2.76 -5.84 -32.88
C GLN A 118 3.35 -5.67 -34.28
N ASN A 119 4.17 -6.63 -34.73
CA ASN A 119 4.82 -6.56 -36.04
C ASN A 119 3.84 -6.59 -37.21
N VAL A 120 2.73 -7.31 -37.07
CA VAL A 120 1.66 -7.33 -38.09
C VAL A 120 0.65 -6.18 -37.93
N GLY A 121 0.85 -5.32 -36.92
CA GLY A 121 0.01 -4.14 -36.69
C GLY A 121 -1.38 -4.45 -36.12
N ILE A 122 -1.54 -5.54 -35.37
CA ILE A 122 -2.81 -5.80 -34.66
C ILE A 122 -3.05 -4.66 -33.66
N THR A 123 -4.27 -4.15 -33.64
CA THR A 123 -4.72 -3.09 -32.73
C THR A 123 -5.52 -3.65 -31.55
N ASP A 124 -5.63 -2.86 -30.47
CA ASP A 124 -6.51 -3.20 -29.33
C ASP A 124 -7.94 -3.46 -29.78
N ASN A 125 -8.44 -2.62 -30.71
CA ASN A 125 -9.79 -2.76 -31.23
C ASN A 125 -9.98 -4.13 -31.88
N GLN A 126 -9.07 -4.53 -32.78
CA GLN A 126 -9.15 -5.84 -33.44
C GLN A 126 -9.15 -7.00 -32.44
N VAL A 127 -8.27 -6.98 -31.43
CA VAL A 127 -8.32 -8.02 -30.39
C VAL A 127 -9.67 -8.04 -29.70
N THR A 128 -10.15 -6.88 -29.24
CA THR A 128 -11.42 -6.82 -28.51
C THR A 128 -12.63 -7.17 -29.37
N THR A 129 -12.62 -6.88 -30.66
CA THR A 129 -13.75 -7.12 -31.56
C THR A 129 -13.73 -8.52 -32.17
N GLU A 130 -12.56 -8.98 -32.65
CA GLU A 130 -12.42 -10.19 -33.45
C GLU A 130 -12.21 -11.44 -32.60
N ILE A 131 -11.63 -11.32 -31.41
CA ILE A 131 -11.43 -12.47 -30.51
C ILE A 131 -11.91 -12.25 -29.08
N GLY A 132 -12.15 -11.00 -28.70
CA GLY A 132 -12.55 -10.60 -27.35
C GLY A 132 -14.05 -10.47 -27.14
N THR A 133 -14.87 -10.63 -28.19
CA THR A 133 -16.32 -10.64 -28.06
C THR A 133 -16.87 -12.05 -28.02
N TYR A 134 -17.95 -12.21 -27.27
CA TYR A 134 -18.74 -13.44 -27.21
C TYR A 134 -19.15 -13.93 -28.61
N GLN A 135 -19.66 -13.02 -29.45
CA GLN A 135 -20.15 -13.37 -30.78
C GLN A 135 -19.02 -13.86 -31.69
N ALA A 136 -17.87 -13.17 -31.69
CA ALA A 136 -16.75 -13.55 -32.54
C ALA A 136 -16.15 -14.92 -32.15
N VAL A 137 -16.09 -15.24 -30.86
CA VAL A 137 -15.62 -16.55 -30.38
C VAL A 137 -16.58 -17.67 -30.82
N ILE A 138 -17.89 -17.43 -30.79
CA ILE A 138 -18.89 -18.45 -31.15
C ILE A 138 -18.94 -18.66 -32.64
N ASP A 139 -19.07 -17.58 -33.41
CA ASP A 139 -19.10 -17.67 -34.87
C ASP A 139 -17.79 -18.28 -35.35
N GLY A 140 -16.67 -17.81 -34.79
CA GLY A 140 -15.35 -18.39 -35.04
C GLY A 140 -15.27 -19.89 -34.78
N ILE A 141 -15.59 -20.35 -33.57
CA ILE A 141 -15.49 -21.78 -33.25
C ILE A 141 -16.52 -22.61 -34.04
N ASN A 142 -17.70 -22.07 -34.37
CA ASN A 142 -18.71 -22.80 -35.17
C ASN A 142 -18.36 -22.87 -36.66
N ASP A 143 -17.77 -21.81 -37.20
CA ASP A 143 -17.42 -21.69 -38.61
C ASP A 143 -16.14 -22.46 -38.93
N PHE A 144 -15.15 -22.40 -38.04
CA PHE A 144 -13.88 -23.14 -38.19
C PHE A 144 -13.90 -24.53 -37.56
N GLY A 145 -14.83 -24.78 -36.63
CA GLY A 145 -14.98 -26.06 -35.95
C GLY A 145 -15.93 -27.00 -36.69
N THR A 146 -15.40 -28.15 -37.13
CA THR A 146 -16.22 -29.13 -37.85
C THR A 146 -16.88 -30.14 -36.93
N THR A 147 -16.33 -30.36 -35.74
CA THR A 147 -16.70 -31.49 -34.89
C THR A 147 -17.56 -31.04 -33.70
N LEU A 148 -17.23 -29.92 -33.05
CA LEU A 148 -17.92 -29.48 -31.82
C LEU A 148 -19.42 -29.19 -32.05
N LYS A 149 -19.76 -28.56 -33.18
CA LYS A 149 -21.14 -28.15 -33.53
C LYS A 149 -22.15 -29.29 -33.63
N ASN A 150 -21.68 -30.53 -33.82
CA ASN A 150 -22.56 -31.70 -33.90
C ASN A 150 -23.06 -32.13 -32.51
N PHE A 151 -22.32 -31.78 -31.45
CA PHE A 151 -22.55 -32.26 -30.09
C PHE A 151 -22.93 -31.15 -29.11
N TYR A 152 -22.59 -29.90 -29.42
CA TYR A 152 -22.78 -28.77 -28.53
C TYR A 152 -23.30 -27.54 -29.27
N VAL A 153 -24.11 -26.77 -28.56
CA VAL A 153 -24.51 -25.41 -28.93
C VAL A 153 -23.96 -24.47 -27.86
N PHE A 154 -23.50 -23.29 -28.25
CA PHE A 154 -23.07 -22.29 -27.28
C PHE A 154 -24.28 -21.64 -26.60
N GLU A 155 -24.19 -21.43 -25.29
CA GLU A 155 -25.20 -20.67 -24.53
C GLU A 155 -25.24 -19.23 -25.03
N THR A 156 -26.44 -18.73 -25.38
CA THR A 156 -26.69 -17.40 -25.98
C THR A 156 -26.47 -16.22 -25.03
N ASP A 157 -26.44 -16.48 -23.72
CA ASP A 157 -26.28 -15.44 -22.71
C ASP A 157 -24.83 -14.96 -22.61
N SER A 158 -24.59 -13.75 -23.12
CA SER A 158 -23.31 -13.04 -23.03
C SER A 158 -22.80 -12.83 -21.59
N SER A 159 -23.66 -12.89 -20.56
CA SER A 159 -23.24 -12.74 -19.15
C SER A 159 -22.34 -13.87 -18.65
N VAL A 160 -22.39 -15.03 -19.32
CA VAL A 160 -21.60 -16.22 -19.00
C VAL A 160 -20.21 -16.15 -19.64
N PHE A 161 -20.04 -15.28 -20.63
CA PHE A 161 -18.79 -15.09 -21.34
C PHE A 161 -17.82 -14.24 -20.52
N VAL A 162 -16.58 -14.72 -20.42
CA VAL A 162 -15.49 -13.95 -19.82
C VAL A 162 -14.33 -13.96 -20.79
N PHE A 163 -13.76 -12.79 -21.04
CA PHE A 163 -12.52 -12.62 -21.79
C PHE A 163 -11.62 -11.65 -21.04
N SER A 164 -10.45 -12.12 -20.62
CA SER A 164 -9.47 -11.30 -19.90
C SER A 164 -8.06 -11.61 -20.37
N GLY A 165 -7.24 -10.59 -20.55
CA GLY A 165 -5.82 -10.76 -20.85
C GLY A 165 -4.94 -10.66 -19.62
N SER A 166 -3.82 -11.38 -19.63
CA SER A 166 -2.75 -11.27 -18.66
C SER A 166 -2.00 -9.94 -18.81
N SER A 167 -1.50 -9.42 -17.69
CA SER A 167 -0.65 -8.23 -17.68
C SER A 167 0.73 -8.51 -18.31
N ILE A 168 1.12 -7.70 -19.30
CA ILE A 168 2.48 -7.64 -19.86
C ILE A 168 3.38 -6.73 -19.04
N CYS A 169 2.81 -5.75 -18.33
CA CYS A 169 3.60 -4.86 -17.47
C CYS A 169 4.38 -5.58 -16.37
N SER A 170 3.98 -6.82 -16.04
CA SER A 170 4.67 -7.68 -15.08
C SER A 170 5.57 -8.75 -15.74
N ALA A 171 5.62 -8.79 -17.08
CA ALA A 171 6.41 -9.78 -17.79
C ALA A 171 7.91 -9.47 -17.73
N PRO A 172 8.79 -10.49 -17.74
CA PRO A 172 10.23 -10.30 -17.83
C PRO A 172 10.59 -9.49 -19.09
N GLY A 173 11.53 -8.56 -18.95
CA GLY A 173 11.98 -7.73 -20.06
C GLY A 173 11.08 -6.54 -20.40
N THR A 174 9.88 -6.44 -19.83
CA THR A 174 9.07 -5.23 -19.96
C THR A 174 9.72 -4.09 -19.19
N ASN A 175 10.32 -3.15 -19.91
CA ASN A 175 11.01 -2.01 -19.31
C ASN A 175 10.38 -0.68 -19.73
N CYS A 176 10.16 0.14 -18.71
CA CYS A 176 9.88 1.55 -18.84
C CYS A 176 11.08 2.33 -18.32
N THR A 177 11.26 3.57 -18.80
CA THR A 177 12.27 4.47 -18.22
C THR A 177 12.02 4.64 -16.71
N ALA A 178 13.09 4.90 -15.94
CA ALA A 178 13.10 4.78 -14.47
C ALA A 178 11.95 5.49 -13.73
N ASN A 179 11.36 6.55 -14.29
CA ASN A 179 10.28 7.32 -13.66
C ASN A 179 8.97 7.31 -14.47
N THR A 180 8.81 6.35 -15.38
CA THR A 180 7.56 6.11 -16.11
C THR A 180 6.97 4.78 -15.67
N VAL A 181 5.64 4.69 -15.72
CA VAL A 181 4.89 3.51 -15.30
C VAL A 181 4.34 2.83 -16.53
N CYS A 182 4.42 1.50 -16.56
CA CYS A 182 3.81 0.71 -17.61
C CYS A 182 2.28 0.80 -17.51
N ASN A 183 1.66 1.14 -18.62
CA ASN A 183 0.22 1.20 -18.80
C ASN A 183 -0.15 0.33 -20.00
N GLU A 184 -1.10 -0.56 -19.78
CA GLU A 184 -1.55 -1.49 -20.80
C GLU A 184 -3.06 -1.61 -20.82
N THR A 185 -3.57 -2.00 -21.98
CA THR A 185 -4.93 -2.48 -22.13
C THR A 185 -4.92 -4.00 -21.92
N LEU A 186 -5.51 -4.48 -20.82
CA LEU A 186 -5.50 -5.92 -20.48
C LEU A 186 -6.07 -6.77 -21.61
N SER A 187 -7.20 -6.38 -22.19
CA SER A 187 -7.83 -7.07 -23.32
C SER A 187 -7.32 -6.63 -24.70
N GLY A 188 -6.22 -5.86 -24.76
CA GLY A 188 -5.64 -5.34 -26.01
C GLY A 188 -4.22 -5.82 -26.24
N VAL A 189 -3.47 -5.10 -27.08
CA VAL A 189 -2.05 -5.34 -27.41
C VAL A 189 -1.20 -4.07 -27.28
N THR A 190 -1.78 -2.98 -26.80
CA THR A 190 -1.10 -1.71 -26.56
C THR A 190 -0.50 -1.69 -25.16
N VAL A 191 0.81 -1.48 -25.12
CA VAL A 191 1.58 -1.32 -23.88
C VAL A 191 2.44 -0.09 -24.04
N MET A 192 2.23 0.90 -23.17
CA MET A 192 2.90 2.19 -23.21
C MET A 192 3.51 2.50 -21.85
N CYS A 193 4.65 3.16 -21.86
CA CYS A 193 5.22 3.82 -20.70
C CYS A 193 4.68 5.25 -20.63
N ILE A 194 3.94 5.52 -19.56
CA ILE A 194 3.33 6.82 -19.33
C ILE A 194 3.87 7.43 -18.03
N SER A 195 3.73 8.74 -17.91
CA SER A 195 4.04 9.43 -16.65
C SER A 195 3.19 8.89 -15.50
N ALA A 196 3.81 8.70 -14.33
CA ALA A 196 3.10 8.36 -13.10
C ALA A 196 2.01 9.40 -12.75
N CYS A 197 2.21 10.67 -13.12
CA CYS A 197 1.21 11.72 -12.93
C CYS A 197 -0.09 11.42 -13.68
N LYS A 198 -0.02 10.87 -14.90
CA LYS A 198 -1.20 10.46 -15.68
C LYS A 198 -1.97 9.30 -15.03
N LYS A 199 -1.31 8.53 -14.15
CA LYS A 199 -1.91 7.44 -13.35
C LYS A 199 -2.45 7.89 -11.99
N GLY A 200 -2.39 9.18 -11.67
CA GLY A 200 -2.84 9.69 -10.38
C GLY A 200 -1.85 9.42 -9.24
N TYR A 201 -0.55 9.68 -9.49
CA TYR A 201 0.51 9.53 -8.48
C TYR A 201 0.26 10.33 -7.19
N CYS A 202 -0.28 11.55 -7.29
CA CYS A 202 -0.60 12.39 -6.14
C CYS A 202 -2.00 12.10 -5.62
N GLN A 203 -2.14 11.92 -4.31
CA GLN A 203 -3.40 11.67 -3.63
C GLN A 203 -4.06 12.97 -3.16
N ASN A 204 -5.32 12.89 -2.71
CA ASN A 204 -6.03 13.99 -2.04
C ASN A 204 -6.04 15.31 -2.83
N ASN A 205 -6.29 15.23 -4.14
CA ASN A 205 -6.27 16.36 -5.07
C ASN A 205 -4.93 17.12 -5.08
N GLY A 206 -3.84 16.43 -4.76
CA GLY A 206 -2.49 16.93 -4.98
C GLY A 206 -2.23 17.16 -6.47
N THR A 207 -1.51 18.24 -6.75
CA THR A 207 -1.11 18.60 -8.10
C THR A 207 0.16 17.83 -8.47
N CYS A 208 0.14 17.11 -9.59
CA CYS A 208 1.29 16.33 -10.05
C CYS A 208 2.03 17.05 -11.18
N GLU A 209 3.36 17.10 -11.06
CA GLU A 209 4.25 17.64 -12.06
C GLU A 209 5.35 16.63 -12.38
N GLN A 210 5.66 16.47 -13.67
CA GLN A 210 6.80 15.67 -14.12
C GLN A 210 7.44 16.34 -15.34
N ALA A 211 8.66 16.85 -15.14
CA ALA A 211 9.38 17.61 -16.15
C ALA A 211 9.98 16.72 -17.25
N SER A 212 10.46 15.53 -16.91
CA SER A 212 11.07 14.59 -17.86
C SER A 212 10.89 13.13 -17.40
N SER A 213 11.08 12.17 -18.31
CA SER A 213 11.09 10.74 -17.97
C SER A 213 12.30 10.32 -17.10
N ALA A 214 13.37 11.13 -17.09
CA ALA A 214 14.56 10.92 -16.26
C ALA A 214 14.40 11.45 -14.82
N THR A 215 13.39 12.29 -14.57
CA THR A 215 13.11 12.87 -13.25
C THR A 215 11.84 12.25 -12.67
N GLY A 216 11.86 11.95 -11.36
CA GLY A 216 10.70 11.46 -10.63
C GLY A 216 9.53 12.45 -10.65
N PRO A 217 8.28 11.98 -10.53
CA PRO A 217 7.12 12.86 -10.36
C PRO A 217 7.19 13.59 -9.00
N THR A 218 6.75 14.83 -8.98
CA THR A 218 6.66 15.65 -7.77
C THR A 218 5.22 16.08 -7.50
N CYS A 219 4.81 16.04 -6.23
CA CYS A 219 3.47 16.43 -5.81
C CYS A 219 3.48 17.76 -5.04
N THR A 220 2.60 18.67 -5.45
CA THR A 220 2.26 19.86 -4.69
C THR A 220 0.93 19.62 -3.99
N CYS A 221 0.97 19.50 -2.66
CA CYS A 221 -0.21 19.12 -1.88
C CYS A 221 -1.17 20.28 -1.65
N LEU A 222 -2.47 19.97 -1.68
CA LEU A 222 -3.51 20.95 -1.39
C LEU A 222 -3.41 21.41 0.07
N SER A 223 -3.47 22.72 0.25
CA SER A 223 -3.39 23.41 1.54
C SER A 223 -4.57 24.37 1.65
N THR A 224 -5.45 24.12 2.61
CA THR A 224 -6.61 24.97 2.93
C THR A 224 -6.46 25.53 4.35
N ALA A 225 -7.39 26.38 4.80
CA ALA A 225 -7.30 26.98 6.14
C ALA A 225 -7.42 25.96 7.28
N ASP A 226 -8.18 24.88 7.07
CA ASP A 226 -8.51 23.90 8.13
C ASP A 226 -7.88 22.52 7.90
N VAL A 227 -7.49 22.22 6.65
CA VAL A 227 -6.96 20.93 6.23
C VAL A 227 -5.73 21.10 5.37
N TRP A 228 -4.68 20.35 5.71
CA TRP A 228 -3.43 20.25 4.98
C TRP A 228 -3.14 18.79 4.65
N PHE A 229 -2.57 18.56 3.47
CA PHE A 229 -2.03 17.25 3.11
C PHE A 229 -0.50 17.30 3.08
N LEU A 230 0.14 16.28 3.63
CA LEU A 230 1.59 16.15 3.76
C LEU A 230 2.07 14.82 3.18
N GLY A 231 3.38 14.76 2.93
CA GLY A 231 4.06 13.59 2.37
C GLY A 231 4.41 13.74 0.89
N THR A 232 5.23 12.83 0.38
CA THR A 232 5.71 12.86 -1.01
C THR A 232 4.59 12.66 -2.04
N THR A 233 3.48 12.03 -1.63
CA THR A 233 2.31 11.79 -2.48
C THR A 233 1.03 12.42 -1.90
N CYS A 234 1.16 13.34 -0.94
CA CYS A 234 0.04 13.99 -0.27
C CYS A 234 -0.91 13.03 0.47
N GLN A 235 -0.38 11.92 0.97
CA GLN A 235 -1.15 10.84 1.58
C GLN A 235 -1.64 11.16 3.00
N THR A 236 -0.92 12.01 3.74
CA THR A 236 -1.21 12.26 5.15
C THR A 236 -2.10 13.49 5.29
N ARG A 237 -3.31 13.31 5.78
CA ARG A 237 -4.22 14.41 6.12
C ARG A 237 -3.91 14.93 7.52
N VAL A 238 -3.76 16.24 7.65
CA VAL A 238 -3.59 16.95 8.91
C VAL A 238 -4.69 17.99 9.01
N GLU A 239 -5.44 17.92 10.10
CA GLU A 239 -6.50 18.88 10.39
C GLU A 239 -6.07 19.81 11.52
N LEU A 240 -6.57 21.05 11.49
CA LEU A 240 -6.22 22.07 12.48
C LEU A 240 -6.46 21.60 13.92
N TRP A 241 -7.57 20.91 14.18
CA TRP A 241 -7.87 20.41 15.53
C TRP A 241 -6.85 19.37 16.01
N MET A 242 -6.25 18.55 15.12
CA MET A 242 -5.22 17.60 15.52
C MET A 242 -3.98 18.32 16.02
N VAL A 243 -3.59 19.41 15.35
CA VAL A 243 -2.48 20.27 15.75
C VAL A 243 -2.77 20.94 17.10
N ILE A 244 -3.99 21.46 17.28
CA ILE A 244 -4.43 22.06 18.54
C ILE A 244 -4.36 21.04 19.68
N VAL A 245 -4.91 19.84 19.49
CA VAL A 245 -4.88 18.77 20.50
C VAL A 245 -3.45 18.37 20.83
N ALA A 246 -2.59 18.18 19.82
CA ALA A 246 -1.18 17.87 20.04
C ALA A 246 -0.44 18.97 20.81
N ALA A 247 -0.71 20.24 20.50
CA ALA A 247 -0.13 21.39 21.20
C ALA A 247 -0.58 21.46 22.67
N VAL A 248 -1.87 21.25 22.94
CA VAL A 248 -2.42 21.24 24.30
C VAL A 248 -1.83 20.08 25.11
N LEU A 249 -1.77 18.87 24.55
CA LEU A 249 -1.17 17.72 25.21
C LEU A 249 0.33 17.93 25.46
N GLY A 250 1.07 18.47 24.49
CA GLY A 250 2.48 18.82 24.64
C GLY A 250 2.70 19.83 25.78
N PHE A 251 1.86 20.85 25.88
CA PHE A 251 1.92 21.83 26.96
C PHE A 251 1.64 21.20 28.34
N LEU A 252 0.62 20.34 28.45
CA LEU A 252 0.31 19.63 29.69
C LEU A 252 1.47 18.71 30.14
N LEU A 253 2.13 18.03 29.21
CA LEU A 253 3.31 17.21 29.50
C LEU A 253 4.48 18.05 30.03
N ILE A 254 4.73 19.23 29.44
CA ILE A 254 5.76 20.16 29.91
C ILE A 254 5.43 20.65 31.32
N LEU A 255 4.17 21.02 31.60
CA LEU A 255 3.74 21.44 32.94
C LEU A 255 3.94 20.32 33.97
N ALA A 256 3.54 19.09 33.64
CA ALA A 256 3.75 17.94 34.51
C ALA A 256 5.24 17.70 34.81
N ALA A 257 6.11 17.81 33.80
CA ALA A 257 7.56 17.69 33.97
C ALA A 257 8.13 18.78 34.90
N ILE A 258 7.66 20.03 34.78
CA ILE A 258 8.06 21.13 35.67
C ILE A 258 7.62 20.87 37.11
N ILE A 259 6.38 20.43 37.32
CA ILE A 259 5.85 20.12 38.67
C ILE A 259 6.68 18.99 39.30
N LEU A 260 6.95 17.91 38.54
CA LEU A 260 7.78 16.80 39.02
C LEU A 260 9.20 17.27 39.37
N ALA A 261 9.83 18.10 38.52
CA ALA A 261 11.15 18.66 38.79
C ALA A 261 11.16 19.51 40.07
N CYS A 262 10.15 20.35 40.27
CA CYS A 262 9.98 21.16 41.49
C CYS A 262 9.79 20.27 42.74
N CYS A 263 8.94 19.25 42.67
CA CYS A 263 8.74 18.30 43.75
C CYS A 263 10.04 17.57 44.13
N CYS A 264 10.79 17.07 43.13
CA CYS A 264 12.10 16.45 43.33
C CYS A 264 13.13 17.41 43.93
N TYR A 265 13.10 18.69 43.53
CA TYR A 265 13.98 19.71 44.10
C TYR A 265 13.67 19.98 45.58
N VAL A 266 12.39 20.13 45.93
CA VAL A 266 11.95 20.38 47.32
C VAL A 266 12.27 19.19 48.23
N THR A 267 12.04 17.95 47.79
CA THR A 267 12.37 16.75 48.58
C THR A 267 13.88 16.64 48.82
N LYS A 268 14.71 16.94 47.81
CA LYS A 268 16.16 16.99 47.95
C LYS A 268 16.61 18.09 48.91
N ARG A 269 15.99 19.28 48.88
CA ARG A 269 16.29 20.36 49.82
C ARG A 269 15.91 20.00 51.26
N ARG A 270 14.72 19.44 51.48
CA ARG A 270 14.27 18.98 52.80
C ARG A 270 15.17 17.87 53.36
N LYS A 271 15.70 16.98 52.51
CA LYS A 271 16.67 15.96 52.94
C LYS A 271 17.99 16.59 53.41
N LYS A 272 18.52 17.58 52.68
CA LYS A 272 19.72 18.33 53.09
C LYS A 272 19.52 19.11 54.41
N GLU A 273 18.35 19.71 54.61
CA GLU A 273 18.04 20.42 55.86
C GLU A 273 17.93 19.46 57.06
N LYS A 274 17.39 18.25 56.88
CA LYS A 274 17.39 17.21 57.92
C LYS A 274 18.80 16.69 58.26
N GLU A 275 19.68 16.53 57.28
CA GLU A 275 21.08 16.14 57.50
C GLU A 275 21.88 17.27 58.21
N SER A 276 21.53 18.53 58.00
CA SER A 276 22.18 19.68 58.66
C SER A 276 21.67 19.90 60.09
N GLY A 277 20.39 19.62 60.38
CA GLY A 277 19.81 19.69 61.72
C GLY A 277 20.24 18.57 62.65
N LEU A 278 20.64 17.41 62.11
CA LEU A 278 21.17 16.28 62.89
C LEU A 278 22.60 16.53 63.42
N TYR A 279 23.33 17.49 62.85
CA TYR A 279 24.69 17.86 63.32
C TYR A 279 24.68 18.84 64.51
N LEU A 280 23.56 19.52 64.80
CA LEU A 280 23.44 20.42 65.96
C LEU A 280 22.84 19.76 67.22
N THR A 281 22.37 18.51 67.11
CA THR A 281 21.87 17.69 68.24
C THR A 281 22.79 16.53 68.58
N SER A 282 24.10 16.69 68.33
CA SER A 282 25.15 15.80 68.84
C SER A 282 25.98 16.50 69.91
N GLU A 283 25.32 17.08 70.91
CA GLU A 283 25.97 17.46 72.17
C GLU A 283 25.27 16.75 73.32
N LYS A 284 25.92 15.66 73.76
CA LYS A 284 25.78 14.94 75.04
C LYS A 284 24.36 14.72 75.60
N THR A 285 23.88 13.50 75.42
CA THR A 285 23.17 12.81 76.52
C THR A 285 23.70 11.37 76.59
N THR A 286 24.80 11.20 77.30
CA THR A 286 25.30 9.89 77.73
C THR A 286 24.43 9.41 78.88
N THR A 287 23.56 8.43 78.60
CA THR A 287 22.79 7.72 79.62
C THR A 287 23.71 6.71 80.32
N TYR A 288 24.04 6.95 81.59
CA TYR A 288 24.80 6.01 82.42
C TYR A 288 23.84 5.08 83.19
N THR A 289 23.96 3.78 82.99
CA THR A 289 23.34 2.75 83.85
C THR A 289 24.28 2.41 85.00
N ASN A 290 24.00 2.93 86.19
CA ASN A 290 24.69 2.50 87.41
C ASN A 290 24.01 1.25 87.99
N LYS A 291 24.74 0.13 88.01
CA LYS A 291 24.46 -1.00 88.91
C LYS A 291 25.38 -0.86 90.13
N GLY A 292 24.80 -0.67 91.31
CA GLY A 292 25.52 -0.72 92.58
C GLY A 292 24.79 -1.66 93.54
N TYR A 293 25.50 -2.68 94.02
CA TYR A 293 25.04 -3.66 94.99
C TYR A 293 25.14 -3.10 96.41
N LEU A 294 24.14 -3.41 97.23
CA LEU A 294 24.11 -3.19 98.69
C LEU A 294 24.98 -4.24 99.38
N ASP A 295 25.76 -3.83 100.38
CA ASP A 295 25.64 -4.38 101.73
C ASP A 295 26.33 -3.46 102.75
N THR A 296 26.12 -3.78 104.00
CA THR A 296 25.66 -2.86 105.02
C THR A 296 26.70 -2.69 106.10
N GLU A 297 26.48 -1.63 106.89
CA GLU A 297 27.19 -1.31 108.12
C GLU A 297 28.65 -0.85 107.96
N HIS A 298 28.88 0.37 108.47
CA HIS A 298 30.17 1.06 108.60
C HIS A 298 30.67 1.74 107.33
N GLY A 299 30.23 3.00 107.17
CA GLY A 299 30.52 3.83 106.01
C GLY A 299 32.00 4.11 105.79
N GLN A 300 32.47 3.74 104.60
CA GLN A 300 33.32 4.53 103.71
C GLN A 300 33.61 3.71 102.45
N ILE A 301 33.26 4.21 101.26
CA ILE A 301 33.77 3.66 100.00
C ILE A 301 34.77 4.65 99.42
N THR A 302 36.02 4.23 99.43
CA THR A 302 37.19 4.86 98.83
C THR A 302 37.35 4.38 97.39
N LYS A 303 37.26 5.33 96.45
CA LYS A 303 37.77 5.28 95.07
C LYS A 303 36.97 4.45 94.04
N VAL A 304 36.55 5.13 92.97
CA VAL A 304 36.03 4.53 91.74
C VAL A 304 36.87 5.08 90.60
N ASP A 305 37.74 4.23 90.03
CA ASP A 305 38.53 4.56 88.84
C ASP A 305 37.68 4.23 87.59
N ALA A 306 37.48 5.22 86.71
CA ALA A 306 36.75 5.07 85.47
C ALA A 306 37.73 4.81 84.31
N VAL A 307 37.57 3.68 83.62
CA VAL A 307 38.29 3.37 82.38
C VAL A 307 37.37 3.67 81.19
N PRO A 308 37.74 4.58 80.27
CA PRO A 308 37.03 4.78 79.01
C PRO A 308 37.34 3.64 78.04
N ARG A 309 36.33 3.28 77.23
CA ARG A 309 36.48 2.40 76.07
C ARG A 309 36.42 3.24 74.80
#